data_AF-A0A068WQL6-F1
#
_entry.id   AF-A0A068WQL6-F1
#
_cell.length_a   1.000
_cell.length_b   1.000
_cell.length_c   1.000
_cell.angle_alpha   90.00
_cell.angle_beta   90.00
_cell.angle_gamma   90.00
#
_symmetry.space_group_name_H-M   'P 1'
#
loop_
_entity.id
_entity.type
_entity.pdbx_description
1 polymer ?
#
loop_
_entity_poly.entity_id
_entity_poly.type
_entity_poly.pdbx_seq_one_letter_code
_entity_poly.pdbx_strand_id
1 'polypeptide(L)'
;MIICPRSLLRITSYRSNHHIIRLISVFDGLSSTLPEDFESISRKFPTVSTIISRTMPVENVMILCKWQEKMRKQMGDQKFNEYVTRIKGIGKDVHQAICDILLKEKLVDEFGEPIDGYIRSLESIFTHVKTTHFVEQECCHPILRYRGRIDSINSFKTESGGLVLTEWKTVHESKRVTSLEKAYDAPLQVAAYTAAYNITRLPKMPQVRQGLIAYAYADGYPADVLVLNEEALEHYFQVWCSRVETYHQTVRSAGQ
;
A
#
# COMPACT_ATOMS: atom_id res chain seq x y z
N MET A 1 22.48 2.38 -33.34
CA MET A 1 21.60 2.83 -32.26
C MET A 1 20.58 1.72 -32.01
N ILE A 2 20.92 0.77 -31.14
CA ILE A 2 20.13 -0.46 -30.94
C ILE A 2 19.06 -0.15 -29.89
N ILE A 3 17.82 -0.06 -30.33
CA ILE A 3 16.64 0.02 -29.48
C ILE A 3 16.42 -1.38 -28.91
N CYS A 4 16.70 -1.56 -27.62
CA CYS A 4 16.39 -2.80 -26.91
C CYS A 4 14.88 -2.86 -26.65
N PRO A 5 14.13 -3.87 -27.14
CA PRO A 5 12.71 -3.96 -26.87
C PRO A 5 12.48 -4.38 -25.42
N ARG A 6 11.61 -3.67 -24.70
CA ARG A 6 11.12 -4.06 -23.37
C ARG A 6 10.58 -5.49 -23.44
N SER A 7 11.13 -6.37 -22.62
CA SER A 7 10.88 -7.81 -22.61
C SER A 7 9.41 -8.14 -22.30
N LEU A 8 8.75 -8.83 -23.22
CA LEU A 8 7.44 -9.44 -23.04
C LEU A 8 7.59 -10.71 -22.17
N LEU A 9 7.04 -10.71 -20.96
CA LEU A 9 7.05 -11.87 -20.06
C LEU A 9 5.96 -12.87 -20.50
N ARG A 10 6.37 -14.02 -21.08
CA ARG A 10 5.48 -15.16 -21.37
C ARG A 10 5.26 -16.00 -20.10
N ILE A 11 3.99 -16.30 -19.79
CA ILE A 11 3.61 -17.16 -18.67
C ILE A 11 3.57 -18.61 -19.15
N THR A 12 4.64 -19.37 -18.90
CA THR A 12 4.60 -20.84 -18.98
C THR A 12 5.45 -21.44 -17.86
N SER A 13 4.77 -22.03 -16.87
CA SER A 13 5.33 -22.80 -15.73
C SER A 13 6.25 -22.06 -14.74
N TYR A 14 5.90 -22.14 -13.45
CA TYR A 14 6.58 -21.42 -12.37
C TYR A 14 7.81 -22.19 -11.86
N ARG A 15 8.99 -21.91 -12.43
CA ARG A 15 10.27 -22.00 -11.72
C ARG A 15 10.76 -20.58 -11.48
N SER A 16 10.62 -20.07 -10.26
CA SER A 16 11.15 -18.75 -9.87
C SER A 16 12.67 -18.77 -9.95
N ASN A 17 13.25 -18.35 -11.07
CA ASN A 17 14.66 -18.02 -11.14
C ASN A 17 14.84 -16.62 -10.53
N HIS A 18 15.72 -16.49 -9.53
CA HIS A 18 16.05 -15.23 -8.83
C HIS A 18 16.32 -14.06 -9.81
N HIS A 19 16.95 -14.37 -10.94
CA HIS A 19 17.24 -13.41 -12.01
C HIS A 19 16.00 -12.82 -12.70
N ILE A 20 14.88 -13.55 -12.76
CA ILE A 20 13.67 -13.10 -13.48
C ILE A 20 12.90 -12.06 -12.66
N ILE A 21 12.85 -12.21 -11.34
CA ILE A 21 12.11 -11.28 -10.45
C ILE A 21 12.71 -9.87 -10.51
N ARG A 22 14.05 -9.77 -10.57
CA ARG A 22 14.77 -8.48 -10.66
C ARG A 22 14.59 -7.74 -11.99
N LEU A 23 14.03 -8.39 -13.01
CA LEU A 23 13.76 -7.77 -14.31
C LEU A 23 12.34 -7.21 -14.41
N ILE A 24 11.49 -7.47 -13.42
CA ILE A 24 10.13 -6.93 -13.38
C ILE A 24 10.21 -5.48 -12.91
N SER A 25 9.60 -4.57 -13.67
CA SER A 25 9.44 -3.16 -13.30
C SER A 25 8.08 -2.92 -12.66
N VAL A 26 8.01 -1.93 -11.78
CA VAL A 26 6.74 -1.43 -11.21
C VAL A 26 5.79 -0.90 -12.31
N PHE A 27 6.34 -0.60 -13.49
CA PHE A 27 5.63 -0.09 -14.66
C PHE A 27 5.38 -1.16 -15.73
N ASP A 28 5.56 -2.44 -15.43
CA ASP A 28 5.17 -3.49 -16.36
C ASP A 28 3.65 -3.57 -16.52
N GLY A 29 3.22 -3.97 -17.71
CA GLY A 29 1.82 -4.24 -18.06
C GLY A 29 1.70 -5.63 -18.67
N LEU A 30 0.58 -6.33 -18.46
CA LEU A 30 0.33 -7.53 -19.24
C LEU A 30 0.05 -7.18 -20.70
N SER A 31 0.63 -7.95 -21.61
CA SER A 31 0.31 -7.90 -23.04
C SER A 31 -0.83 -8.86 -23.43
N SER A 32 -1.31 -9.71 -22.51
CA SER A 32 -2.29 -10.76 -22.78
C SER A 32 -3.43 -10.76 -21.76
N THR A 33 -4.54 -11.43 -22.10
CA THR A 33 -5.67 -11.63 -21.18
C THR A 33 -5.28 -12.58 -20.06
N LEU A 34 -5.79 -12.33 -18.85
CA LEU A 34 -5.65 -13.25 -17.71
C LEU A 34 -6.50 -14.51 -17.96
N PRO A 35 -6.09 -15.69 -17.47
CA PRO A 35 -6.90 -16.90 -17.54
C PRO A 35 -8.26 -16.73 -16.86
N GLU A 36 -9.29 -17.45 -17.33
CA GLU A 36 -10.66 -17.37 -16.76
C GLU A 36 -10.72 -17.81 -15.28
N ASP A 37 -9.85 -18.74 -14.86
CA ASP A 37 -9.77 -19.23 -13.48
C ASP A 37 -8.89 -18.38 -12.56
N PHE A 38 -8.29 -17.30 -13.10
CA PHE A 38 -7.30 -16.49 -12.41
C PHE A 38 -7.85 -15.86 -11.13
N GLU A 39 -9.10 -15.41 -11.13
CA GLU A 39 -9.71 -14.80 -9.95
C GLU A 39 -9.75 -15.81 -8.78
N SER A 40 -10.14 -17.05 -9.05
CA SER A 40 -10.16 -18.14 -8.06
C SER A 40 -8.75 -18.47 -7.56
N ILE A 41 -7.76 -18.54 -8.46
CA ILE A 41 -6.35 -18.79 -8.10
C ILE A 41 -5.80 -17.65 -7.24
N SER A 42 -6.09 -16.40 -7.60
CA SER A 42 -5.55 -15.20 -6.95
C SER A 42 -5.98 -15.08 -5.49
N ARG A 43 -7.16 -15.60 -5.10
CA ARG A 43 -7.61 -15.63 -3.70
C ARG A 43 -6.69 -16.41 -2.78
N LYS A 44 -5.94 -17.38 -3.33
CA LYS A 44 -4.94 -18.18 -2.59
C LYS A 44 -3.59 -17.44 -2.42
N PHE A 45 -3.41 -16.30 -3.09
CA PHE A 45 -2.18 -15.53 -2.95
C PHE A 45 -2.13 -14.86 -1.56
N PRO A 46 -0.94 -14.75 -0.96
CA PRO A 46 -0.76 -13.96 0.26
C PRO A 46 -1.09 -12.48 0.00
N THR A 47 -1.59 -11.80 1.04
CA THR A 47 -1.79 -10.35 0.97
C THR A 47 -0.45 -9.62 1.09
N VAL A 48 -0.38 -8.38 0.58
CA VAL A 48 0.77 -7.49 0.78
C VAL A 48 1.12 -7.38 2.27
N SER A 49 0.11 -7.17 3.13
CA SER A 49 0.29 -7.13 4.59
C SER A 49 0.86 -8.42 5.17
N THR A 50 0.46 -9.59 4.67
CA THR A 50 0.97 -10.90 5.12
C THR A 50 2.45 -11.07 4.77
N ILE A 51 2.86 -10.67 3.56
CA ILE A 51 4.26 -10.74 3.15
C ILE A 51 5.09 -9.79 4.00
N ILE A 52 4.67 -8.53 4.16
CA ILE A 52 5.37 -7.53 4.98
C ILE A 52 5.58 -8.06 6.40
N SER A 53 4.53 -8.56 7.04
CA SER A 53 4.60 -9.01 8.43
C SER A 53 5.52 -10.23 8.60
N ARG A 54 5.48 -11.20 7.67
CA ARG A 54 6.27 -12.43 7.78
C ARG A 54 7.74 -12.26 7.39
N THR A 55 8.07 -11.16 6.72
CA THR A 55 9.44 -10.91 6.27
C THR A 55 10.12 -9.80 7.04
N MET A 56 9.46 -9.22 8.06
CA MET A 56 9.93 -8.06 8.84
C MET A 56 11.42 -8.19 9.23
N PRO A 57 12.27 -7.17 8.96
CA PRO A 57 13.68 -7.21 9.36
C PRO A 57 13.79 -7.40 10.88
N VAL A 58 14.82 -8.12 11.33
CA VAL A 58 15.01 -8.47 12.74
C VAL A 58 15.09 -7.23 13.63
N GLU A 59 15.73 -6.17 13.15
CA GLU A 59 15.84 -4.89 13.85
C GLU A 59 14.46 -4.28 14.10
N ASN A 60 13.57 -4.30 13.08
CA ASN A 60 12.21 -3.78 13.19
C ASN A 60 11.35 -4.65 14.13
N VAL A 61 11.51 -5.97 14.09
CA VAL A 61 10.85 -6.89 15.04
C VAL A 61 11.26 -6.54 16.48
N MET A 62 12.56 -6.34 16.72
CA MET A 62 13.09 -6.00 18.04
C MET A 62 12.57 -4.64 18.55
N ILE A 63 12.50 -3.63 17.68
CA ILE A 63 11.94 -2.32 18.02
C ILE A 63 10.46 -2.45 18.40
N LEU A 64 9.68 -3.20 17.61
CA LEU A 64 8.26 -3.43 17.86
C LEU A 64 8.04 -4.17 19.18
N CYS A 65 8.80 -5.24 19.46
CA CYS A 65 8.73 -5.98 20.71
C CYS A 65 9.00 -5.09 21.92
N LYS A 66 10.09 -4.29 21.88
CA LYS A 66 10.42 -3.34 22.96
C LYS A 66 9.31 -2.32 23.20
N TRP A 67 8.71 -1.78 22.15
CA TRP A 67 7.58 -0.86 22.27
C TRP A 67 6.36 -1.55 22.90
N GLN A 68 6.01 -2.77 22.46
CA GLN A 68 4.88 -3.52 23.03
C GLN A 68 5.10 -3.84 24.51
N GLU A 69 6.30 -4.30 24.89
CA GLU A 69 6.65 -4.56 26.29
C GLU A 69 6.56 -3.31 27.15
N LYS A 70 7.04 -2.16 26.64
CA LYS A 70 6.90 -0.87 27.31
C LYS A 70 5.44 -0.51 27.54
N MET A 71 4.59 -0.63 26.51
CA MET A 71 3.16 -0.33 26.60
C MET A 71 2.47 -1.26 27.60
N ARG A 72 2.70 -2.57 27.53
CA ARG A 72 2.15 -3.55 28.49
C ARG A 72 2.58 -3.25 29.92
N LYS A 73 3.85 -2.89 30.16
CA LYS A 73 4.32 -2.48 31.50
C LYS A 73 3.63 -1.20 32.02
N GLN A 74 3.28 -0.27 31.13
CA GLN A 74 2.67 1.01 31.51
C GLN A 74 1.17 0.90 31.79
N MET A 75 0.41 0.12 31.01
CA MET A 75 -1.05 0.06 31.13
C MET A 75 -1.62 -1.30 31.56
N GLY A 76 -0.80 -2.36 31.58
CA GLY A 76 -1.22 -3.74 31.80
C GLY A 76 -1.72 -4.42 30.51
N ASP A 77 -1.65 -5.75 30.47
CA ASP A 77 -1.95 -6.53 29.26
C ASP A 77 -3.39 -6.37 28.77
N GLN A 78 -4.36 -6.34 29.69
CA GLN A 78 -5.77 -6.17 29.33
C GLN A 78 -6.01 -4.82 28.64
N LYS A 79 -5.58 -3.72 29.27
CA LYS A 79 -5.74 -2.37 28.69
C LYS A 79 -4.95 -2.20 27.40
N PHE A 80 -3.79 -2.87 27.27
CA PHE A 80 -3.03 -2.86 26.03
C PHE A 80 -3.80 -3.54 24.88
N ASN A 81 -4.45 -4.67 25.14
CA ASN A 81 -5.27 -5.35 24.13
C ASN A 81 -6.51 -4.53 23.75
N GLU A 82 -7.17 -3.90 24.73
CA GLU A 82 -8.28 -2.96 24.49
C GLU A 82 -7.82 -1.76 23.66
N TYR A 83 -6.65 -1.18 23.99
CA TYR A 83 -6.04 -0.09 23.25
C TYR A 83 -5.76 -0.47 21.80
N VAL A 84 -5.08 -1.59 21.54
CA VAL A 84 -4.78 -2.04 20.17
C VAL A 84 -6.06 -2.30 19.38
N THR A 85 -7.08 -2.88 20.01
CA THR A 85 -8.37 -3.14 19.36
C THR A 85 -9.08 -1.84 18.99
N ARG A 86 -9.11 -0.87 19.92
CA ARG A 86 -9.67 0.46 19.69
C ARG A 86 -8.97 1.19 18.55
N ILE A 87 -7.65 1.21 18.55
CA ILE A 87 -6.84 1.88 17.52
C ILE A 87 -7.10 1.29 16.13
N LYS A 88 -7.19 -0.05 16.03
CA LYS A 88 -7.58 -0.71 14.77
C LYS A 88 -9.00 -0.35 14.33
N GLY A 89 -9.94 -0.28 15.27
CA GLY A 89 -11.32 0.15 14.99
C GLY A 89 -11.36 1.57 14.41
N ILE A 90 -10.70 2.51 15.10
CA ILE A 90 -10.60 3.91 14.64
C ILE A 90 -9.97 3.99 13.25
N GLY A 91 -8.89 3.25 12.99
CA GLY A 91 -8.27 3.22 11.66
C GLY A 91 -9.24 2.78 10.57
N LYS A 92 -10.05 1.74 10.82
CA LYS A 92 -11.08 1.29 9.88
C LYS A 92 -12.15 2.35 9.65
N ASP A 93 -12.62 3.00 10.71
CA ASP A 93 -13.64 4.04 10.62
C ASP A 93 -13.13 5.27 9.84
N VAL A 94 -11.85 5.64 10.04
CA VAL A 94 -11.18 6.70 9.26
C VAL A 94 -11.10 6.32 7.78
N HIS A 95 -10.69 5.10 7.43
CA HIS A 95 -10.64 4.67 6.02
C HIS A 95 -12.04 4.69 5.37
N GLN A 96 -13.08 4.28 6.10
CA GLN A 96 -14.45 4.38 5.60
C GLN A 96 -14.85 5.84 5.36
N ALA A 97 -14.58 6.74 6.29
CA ALA A 97 -14.84 8.16 6.14
C ALA A 97 -14.08 8.78 4.94
N ILE A 98 -12.82 8.39 4.73
CA ILE A 98 -12.06 8.78 3.54
C ILE A 98 -12.77 8.32 2.26
N CYS A 99 -13.27 7.08 2.22
CA CYS A 99 -14.03 6.59 1.08
C CYS A 99 -15.28 7.42 0.81
N ASP A 100 -16.11 7.65 1.84
CA ASP A 100 -17.34 8.45 1.75
C ASP A 100 -17.04 9.87 1.20
N ILE A 101 -15.93 10.49 1.63
CA ILE A 101 -15.50 11.83 1.15
C ILE A 101 -15.01 11.79 -0.30
N LEU A 102 -14.18 10.81 -0.66
CA LEU A 102 -13.65 10.68 -2.02
C LEU A 102 -14.77 10.40 -3.04
N LEU A 103 -15.77 9.61 -2.63
CA LEU A 103 -16.98 9.32 -3.40
C LEU A 103 -18.01 10.46 -3.42
N LYS A 104 -17.76 11.55 -2.70
CA LYS A 104 -18.66 12.71 -2.56
C LYS A 104 -20.00 12.38 -1.90
N GLU A 105 -20.03 11.33 -1.08
CA GLU A 105 -21.21 10.92 -0.30
C GLU A 105 -21.35 11.74 0.98
N LYS A 106 -20.22 12.20 1.55
CA LYS A 106 -20.16 13.05 2.74
C LYS A 106 -19.10 14.15 2.63
N LEU A 107 -19.30 15.21 3.39
CA LEU A 107 -18.38 16.32 3.59
C LEU A 107 -17.50 16.10 4.84
N VAL A 108 -16.36 16.79 4.88
CA VAL A 108 -15.37 16.71 5.97
C VAL A 108 -16.00 17.03 7.35
N ASP A 109 -16.91 18.00 7.40
CA ASP A 109 -17.53 18.47 8.65
C ASP A 109 -18.66 17.55 9.18
N GLU A 110 -19.01 16.49 8.45
CA GLU A 110 -20.07 15.55 8.85
C GLU A 110 -19.57 14.44 9.80
N PHE A 111 -18.27 14.41 10.10
CA PHE A 111 -17.66 13.40 10.95
C PHE A 111 -17.36 13.95 12.34
N GLY A 112 -17.79 13.21 13.37
CA GLY A 112 -17.56 13.53 14.78
C GLY A 112 -16.44 12.72 15.43
N GLU A 113 -16.25 12.91 16.73
CA GLU A 113 -15.32 12.11 17.52
C GLU A 113 -15.64 10.60 17.39
N PRO A 114 -14.62 9.72 17.39
CA PRO A 114 -13.20 10.01 17.62
C PRO A 114 -12.38 10.22 16.33
N ILE A 115 -13.03 10.38 15.17
CA ILE A 115 -12.34 10.39 13.86
C ILE A 115 -12.19 11.77 13.22
N ASP A 116 -12.98 12.75 13.66
CA ASP A 116 -13.00 14.13 13.19
C ASP A 116 -11.60 14.77 13.07
N GLY A 117 -10.71 14.53 14.04
CA GLY A 117 -9.34 15.00 13.98
C GLY A 117 -8.57 14.51 12.75
N TYR A 118 -8.63 13.20 12.44
CA TYR A 118 -7.96 12.64 11.26
C TYR A 118 -8.57 13.19 9.96
N ILE A 119 -9.88 13.38 9.93
CA ILE A 119 -10.58 13.87 8.74
C ILE A 119 -10.23 15.33 8.46
N ARG A 120 -10.19 16.18 9.49
CA ARG A 120 -9.68 17.56 9.38
C ARG A 120 -8.21 17.60 8.96
N SER A 121 -7.38 16.69 9.48
CA SER A 121 -5.96 16.57 9.10
C SER A 121 -5.78 16.39 7.57
N LEU A 122 -6.70 15.66 6.91
CA LEU A 122 -6.67 15.37 5.48
C LEU A 122 -7.41 16.39 4.59
N GLU A 123 -8.08 17.39 5.18
CA GLU A 123 -8.97 18.31 4.47
C GLU A 123 -8.28 18.97 3.26
N SER A 124 -7.06 19.49 3.48
CA SER A 124 -6.27 20.13 2.42
C SER A 124 -6.03 19.19 1.24
N ILE A 125 -5.80 17.90 1.48
CA ILE A 125 -5.56 16.91 0.43
C ILE A 125 -6.84 16.67 -0.37
N PHE A 126 -7.99 16.51 0.29
CA PHE A 126 -9.27 16.28 -0.38
C PHE A 126 -9.64 17.42 -1.32
N THR A 127 -9.33 18.67 -0.96
CA THR A 127 -9.59 19.82 -1.85
C THR A 127 -8.76 19.80 -3.14
N HIS A 128 -7.61 19.12 -3.13
CA HIS A 128 -6.72 18.97 -4.29
C HIS A 128 -7.06 17.74 -5.14
N VAL A 129 -7.87 16.80 -4.64
CA VAL A 129 -8.37 15.69 -5.45
C VAL A 129 -9.32 16.24 -6.52
N LYS A 130 -8.96 16.04 -7.79
CA LYS A 130 -9.78 16.40 -8.96
C LYS A 130 -10.78 15.29 -9.26
N THR A 131 -10.34 14.04 -9.25
CA THR A 131 -11.15 12.87 -9.60
C THR A 131 -10.65 11.65 -8.86
N THR A 132 -11.56 10.88 -8.27
CA THR A 132 -11.26 9.57 -7.70
C THR A 132 -11.69 8.50 -8.69
N HIS A 133 -10.77 7.60 -9.04
CA HIS A 133 -11.01 6.53 -10.02
C HIS A 133 -11.37 5.22 -9.34
N PHE A 134 -10.72 4.93 -8.21
CA PHE A 134 -10.93 3.73 -7.43
C PHE A 134 -10.81 4.04 -5.94
N VAL A 135 -11.63 3.38 -5.13
CA VAL A 135 -11.52 3.30 -3.67
C VAL A 135 -11.63 1.84 -3.25
N GLU A 136 -10.80 1.42 -2.29
CA GLU A 136 -10.86 0.10 -1.66
C GLU A 136 -10.90 -1.08 -2.67
N GLN A 137 -10.15 -0.93 -3.77
CA GLN A 137 -10.16 -1.83 -4.92
C GLN A 137 -9.21 -3.01 -4.70
N GLU A 138 -9.72 -4.23 -4.84
CA GLU A 138 -8.87 -5.42 -4.84
C GLU A 138 -7.91 -5.41 -6.04
N CYS A 139 -6.67 -5.83 -5.79
CA CYS A 139 -5.61 -5.92 -6.79
C CYS A 139 -4.80 -7.21 -6.59
N CYS A 140 -4.12 -7.63 -7.65
CA CYS A 140 -3.19 -8.75 -7.57
C CYS A 140 -2.09 -8.65 -8.62
N HIS A 141 -0.96 -9.29 -8.33
CA HIS A 141 0.14 -9.38 -9.27
C HIS A 141 0.30 -10.84 -9.72
N PRO A 142 -0.07 -11.21 -10.96
CA PRO A 142 -0.11 -12.60 -11.43
C PRO A 142 1.26 -13.28 -11.41
N ILE A 143 2.32 -12.55 -11.76
CA ILE A 143 3.68 -13.10 -11.87
C ILE A 143 4.32 -13.31 -10.49
N LEU A 144 4.29 -12.27 -9.63
CA LEU A 144 4.82 -12.30 -8.27
C LEU A 144 3.87 -12.96 -7.25
N ARG A 145 2.65 -13.34 -7.67
CA ARG A 145 1.67 -14.13 -6.92
C ARG A 145 1.34 -13.57 -5.53
N TYR A 146 1.08 -12.27 -5.44
CA TYR A 146 0.51 -11.63 -4.25
C TYR A 146 -0.79 -10.89 -4.61
N ARG A 147 -1.57 -10.55 -3.58
CA ARG A 147 -2.80 -9.74 -3.71
C ARG A 147 -2.87 -8.65 -2.64
N GLY A 148 -3.85 -7.77 -2.75
CA GLY A 148 -4.18 -6.84 -1.68
C GLY A 148 -5.32 -5.92 -2.07
N ARG A 149 -5.52 -4.89 -1.26
CA ARG A 149 -6.58 -3.90 -1.44
C ARG A 149 -5.95 -2.53 -1.47
N ILE A 150 -6.19 -1.80 -2.56
CA ILE A 150 -5.71 -0.44 -2.77
C ILE A 150 -6.67 0.49 -2.06
N ASP A 151 -6.15 1.37 -1.22
CA ASP A 151 -6.91 2.41 -0.56
C ASP A 151 -7.62 3.31 -1.57
N SER A 152 -6.87 4.00 -2.44
CA SER A 152 -7.47 4.76 -3.55
C SER A 152 -6.51 5.06 -4.69
N ILE A 153 -7.08 5.36 -5.86
CA ILE A 153 -6.36 5.93 -7.01
C ILE A 153 -7.04 7.23 -7.41
N ASN A 154 -6.29 8.32 -7.37
CA ASN A 154 -6.81 9.67 -7.55
C ASN A 154 -6.04 10.41 -8.65
N SER A 155 -6.70 11.35 -9.31
CA SER A 155 -6.06 12.43 -10.05
C SER A 155 -6.16 13.70 -9.22
N PHE A 156 -5.03 14.38 -9.04
CA PHE A 156 -4.96 15.64 -8.32
C PHE A 156 -4.99 16.83 -9.29
N LYS A 157 -5.28 18.03 -8.78
CA LYS A 157 -5.22 19.30 -9.52
C LYS A 157 -3.76 19.70 -9.78
N THR A 158 -3.09 18.97 -10.68
CA THR A 158 -1.71 19.24 -11.13
C THR A 158 -1.67 19.42 -12.65
N GLU A 159 -0.59 20.03 -13.17
CA GLU A 159 -0.41 20.24 -14.61
C GLU A 159 -0.33 18.92 -15.41
N SER A 160 0.20 17.85 -14.79
CA SER A 160 0.38 16.54 -15.43
C SER A 160 -0.90 15.68 -15.45
N GLY A 161 -1.85 15.92 -14.53
CA GLY A 161 -3.16 15.25 -14.48
C GLY A 161 -3.14 13.71 -14.36
N GLY A 162 -2.01 13.13 -13.97
CA GLY A 162 -1.81 11.67 -13.93
C GLY A 162 -2.60 10.95 -12.82
N LEU A 163 -2.60 9.61 -12.88
CA LEU A 163 -3.09 8.77 -11.78
C LEU A 163 -2.02 8.64 -10.69
N VAL A 164 -2.47 8.81 -9.45
CA VAL A 164 -1.67 8.67 -8.24
C VAL A 164 -2.30 7.63 -7.35
N LEU A 165 -1.56 6.56 -7.04
CA LEU A 165 -1.98 5.59 -6.04
C LEU A 165 -1.73 6.19 -4.66
N THR A 166 -2.78 6.24 -3.84
CA THR A 166 -2.74 6.92 -2.55
C THR A 166 -2.98 5.93 -1.43
N GLU A 167 -2.06 5.89 -0.46
CA GLU A 167 -2.15 5.14 0.79
C GLU A 167 -2.43 6.11 1.94
N TRP A 168 -3.46 5.84 2.73
CA TRP A 168 -3.86 6.64 3.88
C TRP A 168 -3.37 5.97 5.16
N LYS A 169 -2.77 6.73 6.08
CA LYS A 169 -2.25 6.22 7.36
C LYS A 169 -2.76 7.06 8.51
N THR A 170 -3.27 6.42 9.56
CA THR A 170 -3.58 7.10 10.82
C THR A 170 -2.38 7.11 11.74
N VAL A 171 -2.13 8.25 12.38
CA VAL A 171 -1.08 8.40 13.38
C VAL A 171 -1.72 8.90 14.67
N HIS A 172 -1.78 7.99 15.63
CA HIS A 172 -2.39 8.21 16.94
C HIS A 172 -1.40 8.82 17.94
N GLU A 173 -0.11 8.52 17.78
CA GLU A 173 0.96 9.07 18.61
C GLU A 173 1.31 10.50 18.16
N SER A 174 1.90 11.31 19.04
CA SER A 174 2.34 12.67 18.71
C SER A 174 3.54 12.74 17.74
N LYS A 175 4.00 11.61 17.19
CA LYS A 175 5.13 11.56 16.27
C LYS A 175 4.68 11.91 14.86
N ARG A 176 5.41 12.79 14.20
CA ARG A 176 5.17 13.16 12.80
C ARG A 176 6.01 12.31 11.86
N VAL A 177 5.41 11.88 10.75
CA VAL A 177 6.07 11.09 9.70
C VAL A 177 6.28 11.97 8.49
N THR A 178 7.41 12.67 8.48
CA THR A 178 7.68 13.77 7.54
C THR A 178 8.62 13.38 6.40
N SER A 179 9.03 12.11 6.30
CA SER A 179 9.98 11.65 5.27
C SER A 179 9.83 10.16 4.98
N LEU A 180 10.27 9.73 3.79
CA LEU A 180 10.16 8.33 3.34
C LEU A 180 10.97 7.36 4.21
N GLU A 181 12.10 7.79 4.77
CA GLU A 181 12.94 6.97 5.66
C GLU A 181 12.22 6.64 6.98
N LYS A 182 11.27 7.50 7.38
CA LYS A 182 10.44 7.32 8.58
C LYS A 182 9.12 6.62 8.28
N ALA A 183 8.82 6.34 7.02
CA ALA A 183 7.55 5.79 6.58
C ALA A 183 7.44 4.25 6.72
N TYR A 184 8.48 3.61 7.28
CA TYR A 184 8.56 2.15 7.46
C TYR A 184 8.24 1.40 6.16
N ASP A 185 7.24 0.53 6.17
CA ASP A 185 6.85 -0.29 5.03
C ASP A 185 5.81 0.38 4.12
N ALA A 186 5.32 1.59 4.45
CA ALA A 186 4.30 2.26 3.64
C ALA A 186 4.77 2.52 2.17
N PRO A 187 6.03 2.93 1.91
CA PRO A 187 6.52 3.03 0.54
C PRO A 187 6.53 1.68 -0.21
N LEU A 188 6.80 0.57 0.49
CA LEU A 188 6.72 -0.78 -0.08
C LEU A 188 5.30 -1.16 -0.45
N GLN A 189 4.32 -0.80 0.39
CA GLN A 189 2.89 -1.03 0.10
C GLN A 189 2.47 -0.29 -1.16
N VAL A 190 2.77 1.01 -1.26
CA VAL A 190 2.46 1.84 -2.43
C VAL A 190 3.09 1.26 -3.69
N ALA A 191 4.37 0.86 -3.64
CA ALA A 191 5.06 0.26 -4.78
C ALA A 191 4.44 -1.10 -5.20
N ALA A 192 4.13 -1.96 -4.23
CA ALA A 192 3.47 -3.25 -4.48
C ALA A 192 2.10 -3.07 -5.13
N TYR A 193 1.27 -2.18 -4.58
CA TYR A 193 -0.05 -1.92 -5.14
C TYR A 193 0.02 -1.24 -6.51
N THR A 194 1.01 -0.37 -6.74
CA THR A 194 1.23 0.26 -8.05
C THR A 194 1.57 -0.79 -9.10
N ALA A 195 2.47 -1.73 -8.80
CA ALA A 195 2.80 -2.81 -9.73
C ALA A 195 1.61 -3.75 -9.97
N ALA A 196 0.86 -4.12 -8.92
CA ALA A 196 -0.32 -4.97 -9.04
C ALA A 196 -1.42 -4.32 -9.89
N TYR A 197 -1.68 -3.03 -9.70
CA TYR A 197 -2.58 -2.28 -10.57
C TYR A 197 -2.02 -2.23 -11.99
N ASN A 198 -0.78 -1.77 -12.18
CA ASN A 198 -0.21 -1.55 -13.51
C ASN A 198 -0.20 -2.82 -14.35
N ILE A 199 0.12 -3.96 -13.74
CA ILE A 199 0.19 -5.22 -14.48
C ILE A 199 -1.18 -5.78 -14.87
N THR A 200 -2.24 -5.48 -14.11
CA THR A 200 -3.61 -6.00 -14.34
C THR A 200 -4.60 -4.97 -14.86
N ARG A 201 -4.21 -3.70 -14.99
CA ARG A 201 -5.09 -2.62 -15.44
C ARG A 201 -5.69 -2.92 -16.81
N LEU A 202 -6.92 -2.44 -17.02
CA LEU A 202 -7.56 -2.51 -18.33
C LEU A 202 -6.74 -1.73 -19.37
N PRO A 203 -6.68 -2.18 -20.64
CA PRO A 203 -5.85 -1.55 -21.67
C PRO A 203 -6.10 -0.04 -21.87
N LYS A 204 -7.33 0.42 -21.63
CA LYS A 204 -7.73 1.84 -21.75
C LYS A 204 -7.35 2.68 -20.54
N MET A 205 -7.03 2.05 -19.41
CA MET A 205 -6.69 2.77 -18.19
C MET A 205 -5.23 3.21 -18.22
N PRO A 206 -4.94 4.48 -17.87
CA PRO A 206 -3.58 4.95 -17.78
C PRO A 206 -2.83 4.23 -16.67
N GLN A 207 -1.52 4.18 -16.85
CA GLN A 207 -0.62 3.65 -15.84
C GLN A 207 -0.54 4.59 -14.64
N VAL A 208 -0.46 4.04 -13.43
CA VAL A 208 -0.05 4.79 -12.25
C VAL A 208 1.47 4.96 -12.27
N ARG A 209 1.93 6.20 -12.25
CA ARG A 209 3.36 6.56 -12.29
C ARG A 209 3.83 7.35 -11.07
N GLN A 210 2.93 7.64 -10.13
CA GLN A 210 3.23 8.32 -8.89
C GLN A 210 2.48 7.67 -7.73
N GLY A 211 3.12 7.66 -6.57
CA GLY A 211 2.54 7.23 -5.31
C GLY A 211 2.40 8.40 -4.35
N LEU A 212 1.45 8.30 -3.43
CA LEU A 212 1.26 9.26 -2.35
C LEU A 212 0.96 8.52 -1.06
N ILE A 213 1.61 8.90 0.03
CA ILE A 213 1.28 8.45 1.38
C ILE A 213 0.84 9.68 2.17
N ALA A 214 -0.35 9.64 2.76
CA ALA A 214 -0.86 10.71 3.60
C ALA A 214 -1.00 10.23 5.05
N TYR A 215 -0.31 10.89 5.96
CA TYR A 215 -0.36 10.61 7.39
C TYR A 215 -1.35 11.56 8.08
N ALA A 216 -2.54 11.05 8.40
CA ALA A 216 -3.58 11.76 9.12
C ALA A 216 -3.33 11.72 10.63
N TYR A 217 -3.45 12.87 11.29
CA TYR A 217 -3.17 13.02 12.71
C TYR A 217 -4.44 13.18 13.55
N ALA A 218 -4.47 12.48 14.68
CA ALA A 218 -5.60 12.46 15.61
C ALA A 218 -6.01 13.85 16.14
N ASP A 219 -5.04 14.76 16.22
CA ASP A 219 -5.19 16.10 16.78
C ASP A 219 -5.68 17.14 15.75
N GLY A 220 -5.92 16.73 14.49
CA GLY A 220 -6.30 17.65 13.43
C GLY A 220 -5.14 18.45 12.84
N TYR A 221 -3.90 18.19 13.25
CA TYR A 221 -2.74 18.83 12.61
C TYR A 221 -2.72 18.47 11.11
N PRO A 222 -2.40 19.40 10.20
CA PRO A 222 -2.37 19.12 8.76
C PRO A 222 -1.53 17.89 8.42
N ALA A 223 -2.08 17.01 7.59
CA ALA A 223 -1.44 15.76 7.23
C ALA A 223 -0.10 15.96 6.52
N ASP A 224 0.88 15.12 6.85
CA ASP A 224 2.11 15.02 6.07
C ASP A 224 1.87 14.17 4.82
N VAL A 225 2.37 14.66 3.69
CA VAL A 225 2.24 14.03 2.38
C VAL A 225 3.62 13.64 1.87
N LEU A 226 3.83 12.35 1.64
CA LEU A 226 5.04 11.82 1.03
C LEU A 226 4.72 11.38 -0.40
N VAL A 227 5.39 12.01 -1.38
CA VAL A 227 5.20 11.69 -2.79
C VAL A 227 6.32 10.76 -3.25
N LEU A 228 5.94 9.65 -3.88
CA LEU A 228 6.86 8.75 -4.57
C LEU A 228 6.82 9.08 -6.06
N ASN A 229 7.94 9.58 -6.58
CA ASN A 229 8.15 9.70 -8.02
C ASN A 229 8.46 8.32 -8.65
N GLU A 230 8.70 8.29 -9.95
CA GLU A 230 8.94 7.03 -10.66
C GLU A 230 10.18 6.28 -10.17
N GLU A 231 11.26 7.00 -9.86
CA GLU A 231 12.50 6.42 -9.33
C GLU A 231 12.27 5.80 -7.94
N ALA A 232 11.58 6.50 -7.05
CA ALA A 232 11.22 6.00 -5.73
C ALA A 232 10.30 4.77 -5.82
N LEU A 233 9.30 4.79 -6.71
CA LEU A 233 8.42 3.64 -6.94
C LEU A 233 9.20 2.42 -7.40
N GLU A 234 10.09 2.58 -8.37
CA GLU A 234 10.93 1.48 -8.86
C GLU A 234 11.87 0.97 -7.76
N HIS A 235 12.53 1.88 -7.02
CA HIS A 235 13.40 1.53 -5.90
C HIS A 235 12.67 0.67 -4.85
N TYR A 236 11.55 1.16 -4.32
CA TYR A 236 10.78 0.43 -3.31
C TYR A 236 10.15 -0.84 -3.87
N PHE A 237 9.83 -0.88 -5.17
CA PHE A 237 9.36 -2.11 -5.81
C PHE A 237 10.45 -3.18 -5.86
N GLN A 238 11.71 -2.84 -6.14
CA GLN A 238 12.81 -3.81 -6.09
C GLN A 238 13.05 -4.35 -4.67
N VAL A 239 12.89 -3.49 -3.65
CA VAL A 239 12.91 -3.96 -2.25
C VAL A 239 11.73 -4.90 -2.00
N TRP A 240 10.52 -4.55 -2.43
CA TRP A 240 9.32 -5.40 -2.32
C TRP A 240 9.49 -6.76 -3.00
N CYS A 241 10.05 -6.81 -4.21
CA CYS A 241 10.37 -8.05 -4.90
C CYS A 241 11.27 -8.97 -4.06
N SER A 242 12.25 -8.41 -3.36
CA SER A 242 13.10 -9.18 -2.44
C SER A 242 12.29 -9.76 -1.27
N ARG A 243 11.32 -9.00 -0.74
CA ARG A 243 10.40 -9.46 0.32
C ARG A 243 9.50 -10.62 -0.14
N VAL A 244 8.93 -10.50 -1.34
CA VAL A 244 8.10 -11.55 -1.95
C VAL A 244 8.89 -12.85 -2.07
N GLU A 245 10.14 -12.75 -2.51
CA GLU A 245 11.00 -13.92 -2.62
C GLU A 245 11.31 -14.55 -1.26
N THR A 246 11.74 -13.76 -0.27
CA THR A 246 11.98 -14.26 1.10
C THR A 246 10.75 -14.98 1.62
N TYR A 247 9.56 -14.42 1.45
CA TYR A 247 8.30 -15.04 1.87
C TYR A 247 8.10 -16.43 1.24
N HIS A 248 8.28 -16.54 -0.08
CA HIS A 248 8.09 -17.82 -0.78
C HIS A 248 9.17 -18.85 -0.43
N GLN A 249 10.39 -18.42 -0.14
CA GLN A 249 11.44 -19.32 0.36
C GLN A 249 11.08 -19.86 1.75
N THR A 250 10.67 -18.99 2.69
CA THR A 250 10.27 -19.40 4.04
C THR A 250 9.07 -20.36 4.03
N VAL A 251 8.04 -20.08 3.23
CA VAL A 251 6.86 -20.96 3.14
C VAL A 251 7.20 -22.33 2.54
N ARG A 252 8.12 -22.40 1.56
CA ARG A 252 8.58 -23.68 1.00
C ARG A 252 9.36 -24.50 2.02
N SER A 253 10.26 -23.88 2.78
CA SER A 253 11.05 -24.57 3.79
C SER A 253 10.24 -25.06 4.99
N ALA A 254 9.12 -24.41 5.32
CA ALA A 254 8.24 -24.83 6.41
C ALA A 254 7.23 -25.94 6.01
N GLY A 255 7.12 -26.25 4.71
CA GLY A 255 6.27 -27.32 4.18
C GLY A 255 7.03 -28.60 3.83
N GLN A 256 8.33 -28.64 4.12
CA GLN A 256 9.18 -29.83 4.10
C GLN A 256 9.37 -30.32 5.54
#